data_AF-A0A651FWN1-F1
#
_entry.id   AF-A0A651FWN1-F1
#
_cell.length_a   1.000
_cell.length_b   1.000
_cell.length_c   1.000
_cell.angle_alpha   90.00
_cell.angle_beta   90.00
_cell.angle_gamma   90.00
#
_symmetry.space_group_name_H-M   'P 1'
#
loop_
_entity.id
_entity.type
_entity.pdbx_description
1 polymer ?
#
loop_
_entity_poly.entity_id
_entity_poly.type
_entity_poly.pdbx_seq_one_letter_code
_entity_poly.pdbx_strand_id
1 'polypeptide(L)'
;MVHQSEENQPVPICPQCGSENVIPIIYGMPDEDLVLRDAQGEAKIGGVAEYPDSPTWHCQACGHEWRPDSLNEHPQSGMSREEVDQLRAQIDRPDS
;
A
#
# COMPACT_ATOMS: atom_id res chain seq x y z
N MET A 1 11.95 17.02 -24.74
CA MET A 1 10.63 16.36 -24.93
C MET A 1 10.36 15.63 -23.63
N VAL A 2 9.35 16.07 -22.88
CA VAL A 2 9.01 15.52 -21.56
C VAL A 2 8.29 14.19 -21.78
N HIS A 3 8.85 13.10 -21.28
CA HIS A 3 8.25 11.78 -21.34
C HIS A 3 7.96 11.30 -19.93
N GLN A 4 6.71 10.87 -19.78
CA GLN A 4 6.12 10.06 -18.72
C GLN A 4 5.58 10.86 -17.53
N SER A 5 4.40 10.63 -17.03
CA SER A 5 3.22 9.82 -17.39
C SER A 5 2.32 10.13 -16.20
N GLU A 6 1.17 10.75 -16.41
CA GLU A 6 0.20 10.98 -15.32
C GLU A 6 0.08 9.70 -14.48
N GLU A 7 0.50 9.80 -13.22
CA GLU A 7 0.41 8.76 -12.21
C GLU A 7 -1.08 8.53 -11.91
N ASN A 8 -1.73 7.75 -12.78
CA ASN A 8 -3.12 7.34 -12.62
C ASN A 8 -3.19 6.26 -11.54
N GLN A 9 -2.89 6.62 -10.29
CA GLN A 9 -3.32 5.83 -9.15
C GLN A 9 -4.85 5.88 -9.11
N PRO A 10 -5.55 4.75 -9.27
CA PRO A 10 -6.99 4.74 -9.21
C PRO A 10 -7.40 5.10 -7.78
N VAL A 11 -8.02 6.26 -7.61
CA VAL A 11 -8.70 6.63 -6.36
C VAL A 11 -9.73 5.55 -6.05
N PRO A 12 -9.58 4.80 -4.94
CA PRO A 12 -10.43 3.65 -4.66
C PRO A 12 -11.83 4.12 -4.28
N ILE A 13 -12.85 3.67 -5.00
CA ILE A 13 -14.25 3.96 -4.65
C ILE A 13 -14.63 3.16 -3.40
N CYS A 14 -15.44 3.75 -2.51
CA CYS A 14 -15.87 3.05 -1.30
C CYS A 14 -16.69 1.79 -1.65
N PRO A 15 -16.27 0.59 -1.21
CA PRO A 15 -16.99 -0.66 -1.52
C PRO A 15 -18.33 -0.77 -0.78
N GLN A 16 -18.54 0.01 0.30
CA GLN A 16 -19.77 -0.05 1.11
C GLN A 16 -20.90 0.79 0.53
N CYS A 17 -20.60 1.98 0.01
CA CYS A 17 -21.62 2.94 -0.47
C CYS A 17 -21.46 3.35 -1.93
N GLY A 18 -20.33 3.02 -2.59
CA GLY A 18 -20.04 3.43 -3.96
C GLY A 18 -19.70 4.91 -4.11
N SER A 19 -19.37 5.62 -3.03
CA SER A 19 -18.98 7.03 -3.11
C SER A 19 -17.52 7.21 -3.50
N GLU A 20 -17.27 8.25 -4.28
CA GLU A 20 -15.93 8.75 -4.63
C GLU A 20 -15.36 9.69 -3.55
N ASN A 21 -16.16 10.04 -2.53
CA ASN A 21 -15.75 10.88 -1.42
C ASN A 21 -14.95 10.06 -0.38
N VAL A 22 -13.78 9.61 -0.82
CA VAL A 22 -12.83 8.82 -0.05
C VAL A 22 -11.54 9.61 0.14
N ILE A 23 -10.93 9.47 1.29
CA ILE A 23 -9.67 10.15 1.62
C ILE A 23 -8.68 9.14 2.20
N PRO A 24 -7.38 9.31 1.93
CA PRO A 24 -6.35 8.47 2.54
C PRO A 24 -6.23 8.77 4.03
N ILE A 25 -5.98 7.72 4.80
CA ILE A 25 -5.61 7.81 6.22
C ILE A 25 -4.09 7.79 6.29
N ILE A 26 -3.51 8.89 6.76
CA ILE A 26 -2.08 9.01 6.98
C ILE A 26 -1.78 8.71 8.43
N TYR A 27 -0.84 7.79 8.63
CA TYR A 27 -0.29 7.46 9.94
C TYR A 27 1.10 8.07 10.05
N GLY A 28 1.42 8.60 11.21
CA GLY A 28 2.70 9.23 11.47
C GLY A 28 2.58 10.41 12.40
N MET A 29 3.70 11.12 12.56
CA MET A 29 3.73 12.34 13.35
C MET A 29 2.89 13.41 12.63
N PRO A 30 1.97 14.10 13.33
CA PRO A 30 1.19 15.16 12.71
C PRO A 30 2.11 16.35 12.40
N ASP A 31 2.46 16.50 11.13
CA ASP A 31 3.08 17.71 10.59
C ASP A 31 2.02 18.79 10.31
N GLU A 32 2.45 20.05 10.24
CA GLU A 32 1.58 21.21 9.99
C GLU A 32 0.78 21.05 8.68
N ASP A 33 1.43 20.51 7.65
CA ASP A 33 0.84 20.22 6.35
C ASP A 33 -0.22 19.11 6.43
N LEU A 34 0.01 18.10 7.26
CA LEU A 34 -0.93 17.00 7.51
C LEU A 34 -2.19 17.50 8.21
N VAL A 35 -2.03 18.38 9.20
CA VAL A 35 -3.15 19.01 9.90
C VAL A 35 -3.97 19.89 8.96
N LEU A 36 -3.31 20.61 8.05
CA LEU A 36 -4.02 21.41 7.04
C LEU A 36 -4.82 20.53 6.08
N ARG A 37 -4.24 19.43 5.58
CA ARG A 37 -4.94 18.47 4.71
C ARG A 37 -6.12 17.81 5.42
N ASP A 38 -6.00 17.50 6.70
CA ASP A 38 -7.10 17.00 7.53
C ASP A 38 -8.24 18.02 7.61
N ALA A 39 -7.90 19.30 7.86
CA ALA A 39 -8.88 20.38 7.91
C ALA A 39 -9.56 20.65 6.55
N GLN A 40 -8.86 20.45 5.44
CA GLN A 40 -9.41 20.57 4.08
C GLN A 40 -10.24 19.35 3.65
N GLY A 41 -10.16 18.25 4.41
CA GLY A 41 -10.78 16.98 4.03
C GLY A 41 -10.06 16.30 2.86
N GLU A 42 -8.76 16.53 2.69
CA GLU A 42 -7.91 15.86 1.71
C GLU A 42 -7.30 14.56 2.23
N ALA A 43 -7.10 14.45 3.55
CA ALA A 43 -6.55 13.26 4.22
C ALA A 43 -7.10 13.15 5.65
N LYS A 44 -6.95 12.01 6.33
CA LYS A 44 -7.31 11.84 7.75
C LYS A 44 -6.10 11.38 8.55
N ILE A 45 -5.86 11.95 9.72
CA ILE A 45 -4.79 11.48 10.61
C ILE A 45 -5.28 10.25 11.39
N GLY A 46 -4.77 9.06 11.04
CA GLY A 46 -5.18 7.79 11.64
C GLY A 46 -4.56 7.50 13.00
N GLY A 47 -3.47 8.21 13.33
CA GLY A 47 -2.72 8.05 14.57
C GLY A 47 -1.21 8.13 14.33
N VAL A 48 -0.45 8.02 15.42
CA VAL A 48 1.02 8.15 15.39
C VAL A 48 1.73 6.87 14.92
N ALA A 49 1.07 5.71 15.03
CA ALA A 49 1.62 4.42 14.65
C ALA A 49 0.69 3.71 13.65
N GLU A 50 1.23 3.32 12.50
CA GLU A 50 0.59 2.39 11.58
C GLU A 50 0.82 0.95 12.05
N TYR A 51 -0.23 0.14 11.97
CA TYR A 51 -0.17 -1.31 12.16
C TYR A 51 -0.56 -2.01 10.85
N PRO A 52 -0.15 -3.27 10.63
CA PRO A 52 -0.50 -4.04 9.43
C PRO A 52 -2.02 -4.16 9.18
N ASP A 53 -2.82 -4.17 10.24
CA ASP A 53 -4.30 -4.20 10.18
C ASP A 53 -4.95 -2.81 10.16
N SER A 54 -4.15 -1.74 10.11
CA SER A 54 -4.69 -0.38 10.13
C SER A 54 -5.33 -0.01 8.80
N PRO A 55 -6.54 0.57 8.79
CA PRO A 55 -7.21 1.01 7.57
C PRO A 55 -6.43 2.18 6.96
N THR A 56 -6.18 2.16 5.66
CA THR A 56 -5.45 3.24 4.97
C THR A 56 -6.37 4.19 4.20
N TRP A 57 -7.68 3.92 4.15
CA TRP A 57 -8.68 4.76 3.51
C TRP A 57 -9.90 4.95 4.40
N HIS A 58 -10.45 6.16 4.35
CA HIS A 58 -11.66 6.56 5.05
C HIS A 58 -12.67 7.13 4.06
N CYS A 59 -13.90 6.64 4.06
CA CYS A 59 -14.99 7.24 3.30
C CYS A 59 -15.68 8.31 4.15
N GLN A 60 -15.61 9.58 3.70
CA GLN A 60 -16.31 10.68 4.35
C GLN A 60 -17.84 10.62 4.17
N ALA A 61 -18.34 9.90 3.15
CA ALA A 61 -19.79 9.81 2.89
C ALA A 61 -20.52 8.84 3.84
N CYS A 62 -19.92 7.68 4.14
CA CYS A 62 -20.55 6.66 4.97
C CYS A 62 -19.77 6.32 6.26
N GLY A 63 -18.55 6.83 6.41
CA GLY A 63 -17.67 6.53 7.53
C GLY A 63 -16.98 5.17 7.47
N HIS A 64 -17.05 4.45 6.35
CA HIS A 64 -16.37 3.16 6.19
C HIS A 64 -14.85 3.34 6.13
N GLU A 65 -14.10 2.48 6.80
CA GLU A 65 -12.64 2.51 6.87
C GLU A 65 -12.10 1.16 6.39
N TRP A 66 -11.21 1.16 5.41
CA TRP A 66 -10.65 -0.07 4.83
C TRP A 66 -9.21 0.12 4.37
N ARG A 67 -8.55 -0.99 4.11
CA ARG A 67 -7.22 -1.04 3.50
C ARG A 67 -7.38 -1.73 2.14
N PRO A 68 -7.11 -1.06 1.00
CA PRO A 68 -6.94 -1.76 -0.25
C PRO A 68 -5.68 -2.60 -0.13
N ASP A 69 -5.79 -3.87 -0.47
CA ASP A 69 -4.72 -4.85 -0.52
C ASP A 69 -3.77 -4.57 -1.72
N SER A 70 -3.40 -3.31 -1.93
CA SER A 70 -2.57 -2.88 -3.06
C SER A 70 -1.11 -3.29 -2.92
N LEU A 71 -0.76 -3.99 -1.85
CA LEU A 71 0.34 -4.92 -1.85
C LEU A 71 -0.29 -6.30 -2.09
N ASN A 72 -0.60 -6.61 -3.34
CA ASN A 72 0.21 -7.64 -3.99
C ASN A 72 1.72 -7.40 -3.72
N GLU A 73 2.13 -7.54 -2.46
CA GLU A 73 3.48 -7.91 -2.07
C GLU A 73 3.69 -9.23 -2.80
N HIS A 74 4.19 -9.12 -4.02
CA HIS A 74 5.13 -10.11 -4.51
C HIS A 74 6.17 -10.21 -3.41
N PRO A 75 6.22 -11.28 -2.59
CA PRO A 75 7.41 -11.48 -1.80
C PRO A 75 8.54 -11.61 -2.83
N GLN A 76 9.36 -10.57 -2.95
CA GLN A 76 10.56 -10.63 -3.76
C GLN A 76 11.42 -11.76 -3.19
N SER A 77 11.57 -12.83 -3.94
CA SER A 77 12.77 -13.64 -3.94
C SER A 77 12.92 -14.20 -5.33
N GLY A 78 13.58 -13.41 -6.18
CA GLY A 78 14.15 -13.92 -7.40
C GLY A 78 15.07 -15.07 -7.04
N MET A 79 14.61 -16.28 -7.35
CA MET A 79 15.48 -17.29 -7.91
C MET A 79 14.82 -17.67 -9.22
N SER A 80 15.50 -17.37 -10.32
CA SER A 80 15.17 -18.00 -11.59
C SER A 80 15.08 -19.51 -11.36
N ARG A 81 14.22 -20.21 -12.12
CA ARG A 81 14.13 -21.68 -12.04
C ARG A 81 15.50 -22.34 -12.20
N GLU A 82 16.38 -21.65 -12.93
CA GLU A 82 17.79 -21.91 -13.17
C GLU A 82 18.66 -21.78 -11.91
N GLU A 83 18.48 -20.73 -11.09
CA GLU A 83 19.19 -20.56 -9.81
C GLU A 83 18.79 -21.60 -8.78
N VAL A 84 17.50 -21.96 -8.72
CA VAL A 84 17.03 -23.05 -7.85
C VAL A 84 17.63 -24.40 -8.29
N ASP A 85 17.75 -24.63 -9.60
CA ASP A 85 18.38 -25.82 -10.18
C ASP A 85 19.89 -25.90 -9.87
N GLN A 86 20.58 -24.75 -9.95
CA GLN A 86 22.00 -24.65 -9.63
C GLN A 86 22.28 -24.82 -8.13
N LEU A 87 21.35 -24.41 -7.25
CA LEU A 87 21.50 -24.63 -5.81
C LEU A 87 21.30 -26.10 -5.43
N ARG A 88 20.26 -26.77 -5.97
CA ARG A 88 20.03 -28.20 -5.69
C ARG A 88 21.19 -29.07 -6.18
N ALA A 89 21.84 -28.68 -7.28
CA ALA A 89 23.01 -29.38 -7.81
C ALA A 89 24.25 -29.25 -6.92
N GLN A 90 24.35 -28.18 -6.11
CA GLN A 90 25.46 -27.99 -5.16
C GLN A 90 25.25 -28.70 -3.81
N ILE A 91 24.01 -29.06 -3.49
CA ILE A 91 23.66 -29.76 -2.23
C ILE A 91 23.86 -31.29 -2.38
N ASP A 92 23.82 -31.83 -3.61
CA ASP A 92 24.24 -33.21 -3.88
C ASP A 92 25.77 -33.27 -4.04
N ARG A 93 26.50 -33.00 -2.96
CA ARG A 93 27.87 -33.50 -2.82
C ARG A 93 27.77 -34.90 -2.24
N PRO A 94 28.05 -35.98 -2.99
CA PRO A 94 28.32 -37.26 -2.37
C PRO A 94 29.54 -37.07 -1.47
N ASP A 95 29.34 -37.24 -0.16
CA ASP A 95 30.45 -37.39 0.77
C ASP A 95 31.15 -38.70 0.43
N SER A 96 32.36 -38.55 -0.12
CA SER A 96 33.43 -39.54 -0.23
C SER A 96 33.34 -40.64 -1.28
#